data_AF-A0A6I2SYQ0-F1
#
_entry.id   AF-A0A6I2SYQ0-F1
#
_cell.length_a   1.000
_cell.length_b   1.000
_cell.length_c   1.000
_cell.angle_alpha   90.00
_cell.angle_beta   90.00
_cell.angle_gamma   90.00
#
_symmetry.space_group_name_H-M   'P 1'
#
loop_
_entity.id
_entity.type
_entity.pdbx_description
1 polymer ?
#
loop_
_entity_poly.entity_id
_entity_poly.type
_entity_poly.pdbx_seq_one_letter_code
_entity_poly.pdbx_strand_id
1 'polypeptide(L)'
;MHKKGFKLQQVLNYRKEVEKVRTLEFADAKRELEHAAERLRREEEHAAHVAHEFVCKQTDGIDAVELQMYANFFRKKQGEINQQRDEVHTLDCKVTEKRETLLHAAKEKKVLETFKDRKIAADVKDEMAKDRHFLDEIAIQKKGR
;
A
#
# COMPACT_ATOMS: atom_id res chain seq x y z
N MET A 1 -35.02 -20.02 15.63
CA MET A 1 -33.55 -19.88 15.74
C MET A 1 -33.14 -18.51 15.20
N HIS A 2 -32.99 -17.50 16.06
CA HIS A 2 -32.46 -16.21 15.62
C HIS A 2 -30.95 -16.35 15.43
N LYS A 3 -30.47 -16.30 14.18
CA LYS A 3 -29.04 -16.11 13.87
C LYS A 3 -28.62 -14.80 14.55
N LYS A 4 -28.04 -14.87 15.75
CA LYS A 4 -27.43 -13.70 16.39
C LYS A 4 -26.23 -13.32 15.54
N GLY A 5 -26.45 -12.41 14.59
CA GLY A 5 -25.38 -11.80 13.81
C GLY A 5 -24.35 -11.18 14.76
N PHE A 6 -23.09 -11.22 14.38
CA PHE A 6 -22.02 -10.56 15.14
C PHE A 6 -22.37 -9.06 15.30
N LYS A 7 -22.49 -8.58 16.54
CA LYS A 7 -23.00 -7.22 16.84
C LYS A 7 -22.20 -6.11 16.16
N LEU A 8 -20.92 -6.34 15.86
CA LEU A 8 -20.04 -5.37 15.20
C LEU A 8 -19.85 -5.66 13.70
N GLN A 9 -20.76 -6.40 13.06
CA GLN A 9 -20.63 -6.74 11.64
C GLN A 9 -20.60 -5.50 10.74
N GLN A 10 -21.38 -4.46 11.05
CA GLN A 10 -21.35 -3.19 10.31
C GLN A 10 -19.99 -2.49 10.44
N VAL A 11 -19.42 -2.47 11.65
CA VAL A 11 -18.09 -1.90 11.91
C VAL A 11 -17.00 -2.68 11.17
N LEU A 12 -17.09 -4.02 11.17
CA LEU A 12 -16.17 -4.86 10.41
C LEU A 12 -16.26 -4.60 8.91
N ASN A 13 -17.46 -4.46 8.36
CA ASN A 13 -17.65 -4.12 6.95
C ASN A 13 -17.06 -2.75 6.61
N TYR A 14 -17.29 -1.74 7.47
CA TYR A 14 -16.67 -0.42 7.31
C TYR A 14 -15.14 -0.52 7.29
N ARG A 15 -14.52 -1.26 8.23
CA ARG A 15 -13.06 -1.43 8.27
C ARG A 15 -12.51 -2.16 7.04
N LYS A 16 -13.27 -3.08 6.45
CA LYS A 16 -12.92 -3.72 5.17
C LYS A 16 -12.90 -2.74 4.02
N GLU A 17 -13.91 -1.86 3.93
CA GLU A 17 -13.93 -0.81 2.91
C GLU A 17 -12.81 0.21 3.11
N VAL A 18 -12.50 0.58 4.36
CA VAL A 18 -11.36 1.46 4.65
C VAL A 18 -10.04 0.84 4.19
N GLU A 19 -9.77 -0.43 4.53
CA GLU A 19 -8.56 -1.12 4.07
C GLU A 19 -8.49 -1.20 2.53
N LYS A 20 -9.62 -1.47 1.87
CA LYS A 20 -9.72 -1.49 0.40
C LYS A 20 -9.36 -0.14 -0.21
N VAL A 21 -9.91 0.95 0.32
CA VAL A 21 -9.57 2.32 -0.12
C VAL A 21 -8.07 2.60 0.08
N ARG A 22 -7.51 2.28 1.26
CA ARG A 22 -6.07 2.47 1.51
C ARG A 22 -5.18 1.61 0.61
N THR A 23 -5.64 0.43 0.21
CA THR A 23 -4.95 -0.43 -0.75
C THR A 23 -4.88 0.22 -2.12
N LEU A 24 -5.99 0.82 -2.58
CA LEU A 24 -6.02 1.57 -3.84
C LEU A 24 -5.11 2.80 -3.79
N GLU A 25 -5.21 3.60 -2.73
CA GLU A 25 -4.35 4.79 -2.55
C GLU A 25 -2.85 4.43 -2.55
N PHE A 26 -2.48 3.31 -1.91
CA PHE A 26 -1.10 2.82 -1.92
C PHE A 26 -0.67 2.37 -3.33
N ALA A 27 -1.54 1.65 -4.05
CA ALA A 27 -1.25 1.20 -5.41
C ALA A 27 -1.13 2.36 -6.40
N ASP A 28 -1.91 3.42 -6.21
CA ASP A 28 -1.82 4.64 -7.03
C ASP A 28 -0.53 5.40 -6.73
N ALA A 29 -0.19 5.62 -5.45
CA ALA A 29 1.06 6.26 -5.06
C ALA A 29 2.30 5.51 -5.59
N LYS A 30 2.28 4.17 -5.57
CA LYS A 30 3.36 3.34 -6.11
C LYS A 30 3.51 3.52 -7.62
N ARG A 31 2.39 3.57 -8.35
CA ARG A 31 2.40 3.83 -9.80
C ARG A 31 2.95 5.22 -10.12
N GLU A 32 2.54 6.24 -9.37
CA GLU A 32 3.08 7.60 -9.52
C GLU A 32 4.61 7.63 -9.34
N LEU A 33 5.12 6.99 -8.28
CA LEU A 33 6.55 6.87 -8.02
C LEU A 33 7.30 6.15 -9.15
N GLU A 34 6.77 5.01 -9.63
CA GLU A 34 7.36 4.25 -10.73
C GLU A 34 7.44 5.09 -12.01
N HIS A 35 6.37 5.83 -12.34
CA HIS A 35 6.36 6.73 -13.49
C HIS A 35 7.36 7.89 -13.36
N ALA A 36 7.46 8.51 -12.18
CA ALA A 36 8.42 9.57 -11.94
C ALA A 36 9.87 9.07 -11.98
N ALA A 37 10.15 7.90 -11.41
CA ALA A 37 11.48 7.28 -11.44
C ALA A 37 11.90 6.89 -12.86
N GLU A 38 10.98 6.34 -13.67
CA GLU A 38 11.25 6.04 -15.08
C GLU A 38 11.51 7.31 -15.90
N ARG A 39 10.75 8.38 -15.65
CA ARG A 39 10.99 9.69 -16.29
C ARG A 39 12.38 10.21 -15.93
N LEU A 40 12.74 10.22 -14.65
CA LEU A 40 14.06 10.65 -14.19
C LEU A 40 15.18 9.84 -14.85
N ARG A 41 15.05 8.50 -14.88
CA ARG A 41 16.05 7.63 -15.50
C ARG A 41 16.28 7.99 -16.96
N ARG A 42 15.21 8.21 -17.73
CA ARG A 42 15.31 8.61 -19.15
C ARG A 42 16.00 9.94 -19.33
N GLU A 43 15.74 10.90 -18.45
CA GLU A 43 16.35 12.23 -18.53
C GLU A 43 17.84 12.20 -18.16
N GLU A 44 18.22 11.38 -17.19
CA GLU A 44 19.62 11.12 -16.84
C GLU A 44 20.36 10.40 -17.97
N GLU A 45 19.75 9.37 -18.57
CA GLU A 45 20.29 8.66 -19.75
C GLU A 45 20.48 9.62 -20.94
N HIS A 46 19.50 10.49 -21.21
CA HIS A 46 19.60 11.48 -22.27
C HIS A 46 20.70 12.51 -21.99
N ALA A 47 20.80 13.01 -20.77
CA ALA A 47 21.86 13.95 -20.37
C ALA A 47 23.26 13.31 -20.50
N ALA A 48 23.41 12.04 -20.11
CA ALA A 48 24.64 11.29 -20.27
C ALA A 48 25.02 11.08 -21.75
N HIS A 49 24.03 10.80 -22.61
CA HIS A 49 24.25 10.68 -24.05
C HIS A 49 24.75 12.01 -24.66
N VAL A 50 24.11 13.12 -24.33
CA VAL A 50 24.53 14.46 -24.81
C VAL A 50 25.91 14.84 -24.25
N ALA A 51 26.22 14.46 -23.01
CA ALA A 51 27.56 14.65 -22.43
C ALA A 51 28.62 13.86 -23.21
N HIS A 52 28.33 12.63 -23.61
CA HIS A 52 29.24 11.85 -24.45
C HIS A 52 29.42 12.48 -25.84
N GLU A 53 28.34 12.93 -26.50
CA GLU A 53 28.41 13.64 -27.77
C GLU A 53 29.28 14.90 -27.67
N PHE A 54 29.12 15.67 -26.60
CA PHE A 54 29.93 16.86 -26.33
C PHE A 54 31.42 16.52 -26.22
N VAL A 55 31.79 15.46 -25.50
CA VAL A 55 33.19 15.02 -25.37
C VAL A 55 33.77 14.63 -26.74
N CYS A 56 33.02 13.90 -27.57
CA CYS A 56 33.45 13.55 -28.92
C CYS A 56 33.64 14.79 -29.82
N LYS A 57 32.73 15.76 -29.77
CA LYS A 57 32.88 17.00 -30.56
C LYS A 57 34.03 17.86 -30.07
N GLN A 58 34.30 17.85 -28.76
CA GLN A 58 35.43 18.59 -28.20
C GLN A 58 36.76 18.07 -28.76
N THR A 59 36.88 16.75 -29.02
CA THR A 59 38.09 16.18 -29.65
C THR A 59 38.26 16.56 -31.12
N ASP A 60 37.16 16.80 -31.84
CA ASP A 60 37.17 17.16 -33.27
C ASP A 60 37.34 18.68 -33.50
N GLY A 61 37.26 19.47 -32.42
CA GLY A 61 37.28 20.93 -32.45
C GLY A 61 35.86 21.49 -32.42
N ILE A 62 35.54 22.22 -31.35
CA ILE A 62 34.23 22.84 -31.13
C ILE A 62 34.36 24.36 -31.17
N ASP A 63 33.41 25.05 -31.81
CA ASP A 63 33.41 26.50 -31.79
C ASP A 63 32.89 27.08 -30.46
N ALA A 64 33.17 28.37 -30.21
CA ALA A 64 32.80 29.01 -28.95
C ALA A 64 31.27 29.15 -28.75
N VAL A 65 30.50 29.27 -29.84
CA VAL A 65 29.03 29.38 -29.80
C VAL A 65 28.42 28.04 -29.43
N GLU A 66 28.86 26.96 -30.06
CA GLU A 66 28.46 25.59 -29.75
C GLU A 66 28.81 25.22 -28.30
N LEU A 67 30.01 25.56 -27.84
CA LEU A 67 30.41 25.35 -26.45
C LEU A 67 29.48 26.07 -25.46
N GLN A 68 29.10 27.31 -25.76
CA GLN A 68 28.15 28.07 -24.96
C GLN A 68 26.74 27.45 -24.98
N MET A 69 26.31 26.91 -26.12
CA MET A 69 25.03 26.20 -26.24
C MET A 69 25.00 24.93 -25.37
N TYR A 70 26.05 24.11 -25.41
CA TYR A 70 26.18 22.93 -24.53
C TYR A 70 26.20 23.32 -23.05
N ALA A 71 26.96 24.35 -22.67
CA ALA A 71 27.02 24.82 -21.28
C ALA A 71 25.63 25.27 -20.77
N ASN A 72 24.88 25.99 -21.61
CA ASN A 72 23.51 26.40 -21.28
C ASN A 72 22.56 25.20 -21.17
N PHE A 73 22.67 24.24 -22.09
CA PHE A 73 21.90 22.99 -22.06
C PHE A 73 22.17 22.23 -20.76
N PHE A 74 23.42 21.94 -20.41
CA PHE A 74 23.75 21.18 -19.20
C PHE A 74 23.30 21.88 -17.93
N ARG A 75 23.44 23.21 -17.85
CA ARG A 75 22.95 23.98 -16.69
C ARG A 75 21.45 23.82 -16.52
N LYS A 76 20.68 24.01 -17.60
CA LYS A 76 19.22 23.84 -17.56
C LYS A 76 18.85 22.39 -17.23
N LYS A 77 19.50 21.44 -17.89
CA LYS A 77 19.20 20.02 -17.74
C LYS A 77 19.48 19.50 -16.33
N GLN A 78 20.58 19.94 -15.72
CA GLN A 78 20.90 19.63 -14.34
C GLN A 78 19.84 20.15 -13.37
N GLY A 79 19.31 21.36 -13.62
CA GLY A 79 18.22 21.93 -12.83
C GLY A 79 16.95 21.09 -12.92
N GLU A 80 16.57 20.67 -14.14
CA GLU A 80 15.40 19.80 -14.38
C GLU A 80 15.55 18.43 -13.71
N ILE A 81 16.72 17.78 -13.84
CA ILE A 81 17.02 16.49 -13.22
C ILE A 81 16.95 16.60 -11.69
N ASN A 82 17.50 17.67 -11.10
CA ASN A 82 17.42 17.87 -9.66
C ASN A 82 15.96 18.03 -9.19
N GLN A 83 15.13 18.79 -9.92
CA GLN A 83 13.70 18.90 -9.62
C GLN A 83 12.97 17.56 -9.70
N GLN A 84 13.30 16.73 -10.69
CA GLN A 84 12.72 15.39 -10.83
C GLN A 84 13.19 14.43 -9.72
N ARG A 85 14.44 14.57 -9.25
CA ARG A 85 14.93 13.82 -8.08
C ARG A 85 14.17 14.19 -6.82
N ASP A 86 13.91 15.49 -6.61
CA ASP A 86 13.10 15.96 -5.48
C ASP A 86 11.65 15.47 -5.57
N GLU A 87 11.07 15.43 -6.79
CA GLU A 87 9.75 14.86 -7.05
C GLU A 87 9.71 13.36 -6.68
N VAL A 88 10.68 12.58 -7.16
CA VAL A 88 10.80 11.14 -6.85
C VAL A 88 10.94 10.93 -5.34
N HIS A 89 11.78 11.73 -4.67
CA HIS A 89 11.93 11.63 -3.21
C HIS A 89 10.62 11.92 -2.48
N THR A 90 9.90 12.96 -2.89
CA THR A 90 8.59 13.32 -2.31
C THR A 90 7.57 12.20 -2.50
N LEU A 91 7.53 11.59 -3.69
CA LEU A 91 6.64 10.47 -3.99
C LEU A 91 7.03 9.21 -3.20
N ASP A 92 8.31 8.96 -2.96
CA ASP A 92 8.78 7.86 -2.13
C ASP A 92 8.34 8.01 -0.66
N CYS A 93 8.44 9.23 -0.12
CA CYS A 93 7.89 9.56 1.20
C CYS A 93 6.37 9.33 1.24
N LYS A 94 5.63 9.75 0.21
CA LYS A 94 4.18 9.52 0.09
C LYS A 94 3.83 8.04 0.04
N VAL A 95 4.58 7.23 -0.70
CA VAL A 95 4.40 5.76 -0.75
C VAL A 95 4.61 5.15 0.63
N THR A 96 5.63 5.61 1.35
CA THR A 96 5.92 5.15 2.72
C THR A 96 4.78 5.49 3.67
N GLU A 97 4.28 6.72 3.65
CA GLU A 97 3.12 7.14 4.44
C GLU A 97 1.87 6.30 4.11
N LYS A 98 1.56 6.11 2.82
CA LYS A 98 0.41 5.30 2.40
C LYS A 98 0.55 3.85 2.84
N ARG A 99 1.76 3.28 2.80
CA ARG A 99 2.03 1.94 3.33
C ARG A 99 1.71 1.84 4.81
N GLU A 100 2.12 2.81 5.62
CA GLU A 100 1.84 2.84 7.05
C GLU A 100 0.34 2.92 7.34
N THR A 101 -0.39 3.80 6.63
CA THR A 101 -1.84 3.92 6.79
C THR A 101 -2.59 2.63 6.41
N LEU A 102 -2.14 1.94 5.36
CA LEU A 102 -2.68 0.63 4.98
C LEU A 102 -2.40 -0.43 6.05
N LEU A 103 -1.18 -0.48 6.58
CA LEU A 103 -0.84 -1.41 7.66
C LEU A 103 -1.68 -1.17 8.91
N HIS A 104 -1.95 0.09 9.26
CA HIS A 104 -2.83 0.42 10.37
C HIS A 104 -4.26 -0.07 10.11
N ALA A 105 -4.84 0.23 8.94
CA ALA A 105 -6.19 -0.22 8.59
C ALA A 105 -6.32 -1.76 8.57
N ALA A 106 -5.29 -2.46 8.07
CA ALA A 106 -5.25 -3.91 8.05
C ALA A 106 -5.22 -4.51 9.47
N LYS A 107 -4.41 -3.93 10.38
CA LYS A 107 -4.37 -4.32 11.79
C LYS A 107 -5.73 -4.11 12.46
N GLU A 108 -6.34 -2.95 12.26
CA GLU A 108 -7.64 -2.61 12.81
C GLU A 108 -8.76 -3.55 12.35
N LYS A 109 -8.76 -3.93 11.07
CA LYS A 109 -9.66 -4.96 10.54
C LYS A 109 -9.39 -6.31 11.21
N LYS A 110 -8.12 -6.74 11.28
CA LYS A 110 -7.72 -8.05 11.79
C LYS A 110 -8.12 -8.27 13.25
N VAL A 111 -8.06 -7.21 14.07
CA VAL A 111 -8.54 -7.25 15.46
C VAL A 111 -10.03 -7.62 15.52
N LEU A 112 -10.87 -6.99 14.70
CA LEU A 112 -12.32 -7.27 14.67
C LEU A 112 -12.64 -8.65 14.10
N GLU A 113 -11.90 -9.10 13.08
CA GLU A 113 -12.04 -10.46 12.55
C GLU A 113 -11.72 -11.50 13.62
N THR A 114 -10.59 -11.34 14.30
CA THR A 114 -10.17 -12.25 15.37
C THR A 114 -11.19 -12.26 16.52
N PHE A 115 -11.72 -11.08 16.88
CA PHE A 115 -12.76 -10.98 17.91
C PHE A 115 -14.07 -11.67 17.48
N LYS A 116 -14.49 -11.52 16.22
CA LYS A 116 -15.63 -12.23 15.65
C LYS A 116 -15.44 -13.74 15.71
N ASP A 117 -14.28 -14.24 15.29
CA ASP A 117 -13.98 -15.67 15.27
C ASP A 117 -14.00 -16.27 16.67
N ARG A 118 -13.40 -15.59 17.65
CA ARG A 118 -13.47 -16.00 19.07
C ARG A 118 -14.90 -16.02 19.60
N LYS A 119 -15.72 -15.04 19.23
CA LYS A 119 -17.12 -14.97 19.68
C LYS A 119 -17.94 -16.13 19.09
N ILE A 120 -17.76 -16.43 17.82
CA ILE A 120 -18.41 -17.58 17.17
C ILE A 120 -18.00 -18.89 17.85
N ALA A 121 -16.70 -19.08 18.11
CA ALA A 121 -16.21 -20.29 18.79
C ALA A 121 -16.79 -20.44 20.21
N ALA A 122 -16.91 -19.34 20.96
CA ALA A 122 -17.53 -19.34 22.28
C ALA A 122 -19.02 -19.68 22.20
N ASP A 123 -19.77 -19.06 21.29
CA ASP A 123 -21.20 -19.31 21.13
C ASP A 123 -21.47 -20.78 20.72
N VAL A 124 -20.63 -21.37 19.85
CA VAL A 124 -20.71 -22.81 19.50
C VAL A 124 -20.47 -23.70 20.72
N LYS A 125 -19.45 -23.38 21.53
CA LYS A 125 -19.13 -24.15 22.74
C LYS A 125 -20.26 -24.09 23.76
N ASP A 126 -20.88 -22.93 23.93
CA ASP A 126 -22.00 -22.73 24.85
C ASP A 126 -23.24 -23.51 24.41
N GLU A 127 -23.57 -23.51 23.12
CA GLU A 127 -24.68 -24.33 22.59
C GLU A 127 -24.41 -25.83 22.80
N MET A 128 -23.20 -26.32 22.52
CA MET A 128 -22.83 -27.72 22.79
C MET A 128 -22.89 -28.09 24.27
N ALA A 129 -22.66 -27.14 25.18
CA ALA A 129 -22.79 -27.37 26.61
C ALA A 129 -24.26 -27.46 27.03
N LYS A 130 -25.13 -26.60 26.49
CA LYS A 130 -26.59 -26.63 26.73
C LYS A 130 -27.21 -27.92 26.19
N ASP A 131 -26.84 -28.33 24.98
CA ASP A 131 -27.35 -29.56 24.37
C ASP A 131 -26.99 -30.78 25.21
N ARG A 132 -25.75 -30.86 25.73
CA ARG A 132 -25.34 -31.93 26.64
C ARG A 132 -26.15 -31.94 27.94
N HIS A 133 -26.31 -30.78 28.57
CA HIS A 133 -27.10 -30.65 29.80
C HIS A 133 -28.55 -31.11 29.59
N PHE A 134 -29.15 -30.72 28.46
CA PHE A 134 -30.50 -31.12 28.09
C PHE A 134 -30.64 -32.64 27.87
N LEU A 135 -29.67 -33.26 27.21
CA LEU A 135 -29.64 -34.72 27.03
C LEU A 135 -29.49 -35.46 28.36
N ASP A 136 -28.65 -34.95 29.27
CA ASP A 136 -28.47 -35.52 30.60
C ASP A 136 -29.77 -35.43 31.42
N GLU A 137 -30.48 -34.29 31.38
CA GLU A 137 -31.79 -34.12 32.01
C GLU A 137 -32.83 -35.14 31.49
N ILE A 138 -32.91 -35.33 30.17
CA ILE A 138 -33.80 -36.33 29.55
C ILE A 138 -33.42 -37.75 30.03
N ALA A 139 -32.13 -38.07 30.07
CA ALA A 139 -31.65 -39.39 30.48
C ALA A 139 -32.02 -39.69 31.95
N ILE A 140 -31.93 -38.69 32.84
CA ILE A 140 -32.33 -38.81 34.25
C ILE A 140 -33.83 -39.04 34.37
N GLN A 141 -34.67 -38.26 33.66
CA GLN A 141 -36.13 -38.43 33.68
C GLN A 141 -36.58 -39.80 33.17
N LYS A 142 -35.89 -40.38 32.19
CA LYS A 142 -36.24 -41.67 31.59
C LYS A 142 -35.81 -42.88 32.43
N LYS A 143 -34.81 -42.72 33.32
CA LYS A 143 -34.33 -43.77 34.25
C LYS A 143 -35.12 -43.86 35.55
N GLY A 144 -35.91 -42.84 35.88
CA GLY A 144 -36.76 -42.79 37.07
C GLY A 144 -38.18 -43.32 36.88
N ARG A 145 -38.48 -44.00 35.77
CA ARG A 145 -39.79 -44.55 35.43
C ARG A 145 -39.70 -46.05 35.18
#